data_AF-N1USF6-F1
#
_entry.id   AF-N1USF6-F1
#
_cell.length_a   1.000
_cell.length_b   1.000
_cell.length_c   1.000
_cell.angle_alpha   90.00
_cell.angle_beta   90.00
_cell.angle_gamma   90.00
#
_symmetry.space_group_name_H-M   'P 1'
#
loop_
_entity.id
_entity.type
_entity.pdbx_description
1 polymer ?
#
loop_
_entity_poly.entity_id
_entity_poly.type
_entity_poly.pdbx_seq_one_letter_code
_entity_poly.pdbx_strand_id
1 'polypeptide(L)'
;MATTFLILLLFALFASTLAFIFTGVLILILLIHPLLLNWIGKLYGQEDIADEVHFAKTKDGWNLALHRHVPIQPNPQLAPVLVVHGIATNKFVMDLDRRHSLPYYLKLRGYDV
;
A
#
# COMPACT_ATOMS: atom_id res chain seq x y z
N MET A 1 -42.83 21.87 -27.38
CA MET A 1 -42.00 22.91 -26.75
C MET A 1 -42.02 22.80 -25.22
N ALA A 2 -43.15 23.05 -24.54
CA ALA A 2 -43.24 23.00 -23.08
C ALA A 2 -42.92 21.61 -22.46
N THR A 3 -43.45 20.53 -23.04
CA THR A 3 -43.22 19.16 -22.53
C THR A 3 -41.75 18.73 -22.64
N THR A 4 -41.12 19.02 -23.77
CA THR A 4 -39.69 18.73 -24.00
C THR A 4 -38.80 19.51 -23.02
N PHE A 5 -39.11 20.79 -22.80
CA PHE A 5 -38.41 21.62 -21.82
C PHE A 5 -38.53 21.06 -20.40
N LEU A 6 -39.73 20.64 -19.99
CA LEU A 6 -39.96 20.03 -18.66
C LEU A 6 -39.16 18.74 -18.46
N ILE A 7 -39.12 17.86 -19.47
CA ILE A 7 -38.36 16.60 -19.41
C ILE A 7 -36.86 16.88 -19.22
N LEU A 8 -36.30 17.83 -19.97
CA LEU A 8 -34.88 18.19 -19.86
C LEU A 8 -34.56 18.78 -18.49
N LEU A 9 -35.44 19.64 -17.95
CA LEU A 9 -35.27 20.23 -16.63
C LEU A 9 -35.27 19.17 -15.52
N LEU A 10 -36.23 18.24 -15.55
CA LEU A 10 -36.32 17.16 -14.56
C LEU A 10 -35.10 16.23 -14.61
N PHE A 11 -34.63 15.89 -15.81
CA PHE A 11 -33.42 15.08 -15.98
C PHE A 11 -32.18 15.78 -15.43
N ALA A 12 -32.01 17.07 -15.73
CA ALA A 12 -30.89 17.87 -15.24
C ALA A 12 -30.88 17.96 -13.70
N LEU A 13 -32.06 18.16 -13.08
CA LEU A 13 -32.21 18.16 -11.63
C LEU A 13 -31.84 16.80 -11.03
N PHE A 14 -32.38 15.71 -11.58
CA PHE A 14 -32.07 14.36 -11.12
C PHE A 14 -30.57 14.04 -11.20
N ALA A 15 -29.94 14.30 -12.35
CA ALA A 15 -28.52 14.06 -12.56
C ALA A 15 -27.66 14.90 -11.60
N SER A 16 -28.02 16.17 -11.39
CA SER A 16 -27.31 17.07 -10.47
C SER A 16 -27.42 16.58 -9.02
N THR A 17 -28.61 16.18 -8.58
CA THR A 17 -28.82 15.61 -7.25
C THR A 17 -27.97 14.35 -7.04
N LEU A 18 -27.91 13.45 -8.02
CA LEU A 18 -27.10 12.24 -7.94
C LEU A 18 -25.59 12.58 -7.85
N ALA A 19 -25.13 13.55 -8.63
CA ALA A 19 -23.74 14.01 -8.58
C ALA A 19 -23.38 14.60 -7.21
N PHE A 20 -24.27 15.40 -6.60
CA PHE A 20 -24.06 15.94 -5.25
C PHE A 20 -24.04 14.86 -4.18
N ILE A 21 -24.94 13.87 -4.26
CA ILE A 21 -24.93 12.72 -3.33
C ILE A 21 -23.61 11.96 -3.47
N PHE A 22 -23.20 11.61 -4.70
CA PHE A 22 -21.96 10.88 -4.94
C PHE A 22 -20.74 11.65 -4.43
N THR A 23 -20.68 12.95 -4.70
CA THR A 23 -19.61 13.83 -4.20
C THR A 23 -19.61 13.88 -2.67
N GLY A 24 -20.79 14.01 -2.05
CA GLY A 24 -20.93 13.97 -0.59
C GLY A 24 -20.44 12.66 0.02
N VAL A 25 -20.76 11.53 -0.62
CA VAL A 25 -20.25 10.20 -0.22
C VAL A 25 -18.73 10.12 -0.36
N LEU A 26 -18.14 10.59 -1.47
CA LEU A 26 -16.69 10.61 -1.65
C LEU A 26 -16.00 11.49 -0.61
N ILE A 27 -16.53 12.69 -0.34
CA ILE A 27 -16.02 13.58 0.71
C ILE A 27 -16.10 12.88 2.07
N LEU A 28 -17.23 12.23 2.38
CA LEU A 28 -17.39 11.50 3.64
C LEU A 28 -16.38 10.35 3.75
N ILE A 29 -16.16 9.58 2.68
CA ILE A 29 -15.13 8.53 2.63
C ILE A 29 -13.75 9.13 2.89
N LEU A 30 -13.40 10.26 2.27
CA LEU A 30 -12.13 10.94 2.48
C LEU A 30 -11.96 11.46 3.91
N LEU A 31 -13.03 11.98 4.51
CA LEU A 31 -13.02 12.47 5.90
C LEU A 31 -12.87 11.33 6.91
N ILE A 32 -13.51 10.18 6.65
CA ILE A 32 -13.45 9.00 7.54
C ILE A 32 -12.23 8.11 7.19
N HIS A 33 -11.56 8.33 6.06
CA HIS A 33 -10.39 7.58 5.60
C HIS A 33 -9.35 7.27 6.69
N PRO A 34 -8.89 8.21 7.55
CA PRO A 34 -7.92 7.86 8.60
C PRO A 34 -8.47 6.85 9.62
N LEU A 35 -9.77 6.91 9.93
CA LEU A 35 -10.42 5.94 10.80
C LEU A 35 -10.58 4.58 10.11
N LEU A 36 -10.91 4.61 8.81
CA LEU A 36 -10.98 3.42 7.96
C LEU A 36 -9.62 2.74 7.85
N LEU A 37 -8.53 3.48 7.63
CA LEU A 37 -7.17 2.92 7.58
C LEU A 37 -6.77 2.21 8.86
N ASN A 38 -7.11 2.75 10.02
CA ASN A 38 -6.81 2.10 11.31
C ASN A 38 -7.59 0.80 11.46
N TRP A 39 -8.84 0.76 11.02
CA TRP A 39 -9.67 -0.44 11.08
C TRP A 39 -9.24 -1.49 10.06
N ILE A 40 -9.00 -1.07 8.81
CA ILE A 40 -8.47 -1.91 7.73
C ILE A 40 -7.10 -2.45 8.12
N GLY A 41 -6.23 -1.63 8.70
CA GLY A 41 -4.92 -2.05 9.20
C GLY A 41 -5.00 -3.05 10.35
N LYS A 42 -6.08 -3.07 11.14
CA LYS A 42 -6.28 -4.13 12.14
C LYS A 42 -6.76 -5.45 11.52
N LEU A 43 -7.56 -5.39 10.46
CA LEU A 43 -8.12 -6.56 9.79
C LEU A 43 -7.16 -7.20 8.78
N TYR A 44 -6.41 -6.37 8.07
CA TYR A 44 -5.57 -6.72 6.94
C TYR A 44 -4.13 -6.24 7.09
N GLY A 45 -3.77 -5.62 8.21
CA GLY A 45 -2.40 -5.17 8.44
C GLY A 45 -1.47 -6.36 8.60
N GLN A 46 -0.51 -6.44 7.69
CA GLN A 46 0.57 -7.40 7.79
C GLN A 46 1.67 -6.84 8.70
N GLU A 47 2.08 -7.63 9.68
CA GLU A 47 3.23 -7.30 10.51
C GLU A 47 4.48 -7.19 9.64
N ASP A 48 5.25 -6.12 9.84
CA ASP A 48 6.55 -5.98 9.22
C ASP A 48 7.59 -6.73 10.05
N ILE A 49 8.07 -7.86 9.52
CA ILE A 49 9.01 -8.74 10.22
C ILE A 49 10.48 -8.39 9.98
N ALA A 50 10.76 -7.34 9.20
CA ALA A 50 12.11 -6.83 8.99
C ALA A 50 12.69 -6.25 10.29
N ASP A 51 14.01 -6.36 10.48
CA ASP A 51 14.66 -5.86 11.70
C ASP A 51 14.88 -4.34 11.64
N GLU A 52 15.13 -3.82 10.44
CA GLU A 52 15.43 -2.41 10.22
C GLU A 52 14.68 -1.88 8.99
N VAL A 53 14.33 -0.59 9.02
CA VAL A 53 13.79 0.13 7.87
C VAL A 53 14.67 1.35 7.60
N HIS A 54 15.22 1.39 6.39
CA HIS A 54 16.05 2.49 5.88
C HIS A 54 15.29 3.25 4.79
N PHE A 55 15.63 4.52 4.57
CA PHE A 55 15.02 5.31 3.49
C PHE A 55 16.09 5.77 2.50
N ALA A 56 16.00 5.31 1.26
CA ALA A 56 16.86 5.74 0.16
C ALA A 56 16.17 6.82 -0.66
N LYS A 57 16.79 8.01 -0.73
CA LYS A 57 16.28 9.11 -1.56
C LYS A 57 16.79 9.00 -2.98
N THR A 58 15.88 8.95 -3.96
CA THR A 58 16.22 8.93 -5.38
C THR A 58 16.57 10.34 -5.88
N LYS A 59 17.20 10.42 -7.07
CA LYS A 59 17.59 11.70 -7.68
C LYS A 59 16.39 12.61 -8.01
N ASP A 60 15.26 12.01 -8.36
CA ASP A 60 13.99 12.69 -8.65
C ASP A 60 13.13 12.91 -7.38
N GLY A 61 13.66 12.60 -6.20
CA GLY A 61 13.10 13.05 -4.93
C GLY A 61 12.19 12.06 -4.22
N TRP A 62 12.06 10.82 -4.70
CA TRP A 62 11.31 9.78 -4.01
C TRP A 62 12.09 9.24 -2.81
N ASN A 63 11.37 8.94 -1.73
CA ASN A 63 11.93 8.22 -0.57
C ASN A 63 11.46 6.77 -0.63
N LEU A 64 12.38 5.85 -0.90
CA LEU A 64 12.11 4.42 -0.97
C LEU A 64 12.40 3.78 0.40
N ALA A 65 11.41 3.12 0.98
CA ALA A 65 11.62 2.30 2.17
C ALA A 65 12.33 0.99 1.79
N LEU A 66 13.47 0.73 2.42
CA LEU A 66 14.25 -0.50 2.29
C LEU A 66 14.15 -1.26 3.62
N HIS A 67 13.64 -2.47 3.55
CA HIS A 67 13.41 -3.33 4.72
C HIS A 67 14.54 -4.35 4.78
N ARG A 68 15.29 -4.33 5.89
CA ARG A 68 16.50 -5.14 6.04
C ARG A 68 16.29 -6.24 7.08
N HIS A 69 16.72 -7.45 6.72
CA HIS A 69 16.79 -8.62 7.57
C HIS A 69 18.25 -8.88 7.96
N VAL A 70 18.60 -8.59 9.21
CA VAL A 70 19.97 -8.72 9.73
C VAL A 70 20.26 -10.18 10.08
N PRO A 71 21.33 -10.80 9.53
CA PRO A 71 21.65 -12.21 9.78
C PRO A 71 21.96 -12.45 11.25
N ILE A 72 21.42 -13.55 11.80
CA ILE A 72 21.69 -13.95 13.19
C ILE A 72 23.17 -14.33 13.36
N GLN A 73 23.74 -15.00 12.35
CA GLN A 73 25.14 -15.37 12.27
C GLN A 73 25.66 -14.93 10.89
N PRO A 74 26.22 -13.71 10.78
CA PRO A 74 26.70 -13.18 9.51
C PRO A 74 27.79 -14.07 8.92
N ASN A 75 27.66 -14.42 7.63
CA ASN A 75 28.70 -15.13 6.90
C ASN A 75 29.45 -14.12 6.00
N PRO A 76 30.70 -13.75 6.32
CA PRO A 76 31.43 -12.71 5.60
C PRO A 76 31.84 -13.11 4.17
N GLN A 77 31.68 -14.38 3.80
CA GLN A 77 31.90 -14.85 2.43
C GLN A 77 30.67 -14.65 1.52
N LEU A 78 29.50 -14.31 2.09
CA LEU A 78 28.27 -14.08 1.33
C LEU A 78 28.11 -12.61 0.98
N ALA A 79 27.69 -12.34 -0.25
CA ALA A 79 27.27 -11.00 -0.66
C ALA A 79 25.86 -10.69 -0.12
N PRO A 80 25.52 -9.42 0.13
CA PRO A 80 24.16 -9.03 0.47
C PRO A 80 23.20 -9.34 -0.69
N VAL A 81 21.96 -9.67 -0.35
CA VAL A 81 20.92 -10.05 -1.32
C VAL A 81 19.85 -8.97 -1.37
N LEU A 82 19.72 -8.28 -2.50
CA LEU A 82 18.60 -7.35 -2.71
C LEU A 82 17.39 -8.09 -3.29
N VAL A 83 16.28 -8.12 -2.56
CA VAL A 83 15.02 -8.71 -3.03
C VAL A 83 14.10 -7.60 -3.55
N VAL A 84 13.73 -7.70 -4.83
CA VAL A 84 12.89 -6.72 -5.52
C VAL A 84 11.58 -7.37 -5.96
N HIS A 85 10.47 -6.71 -5.70
CA HIS A 85 9.14 -7.20 -6.07
C HIS A 85 8.83 -6.96 -7.55
N GLY A 86 7.79 -7.62 -8.05
CA GLY A 86 7.31 -7.47 -9.42
C GLY A 86 6.35 -6.28 -9.62
N ILE A 87 5.77 -6.18 -10.81
CA ILE A 87 4.76 -5.16 -11.14
C ILE A 87 3.53 -5.29 -10.23
N ALA A 88 2.97 -4.14 -9.81
CA ALA A 88 1.76 -4.08 -8.99
C ALA A 88 1.82 -4.89 -7.67
N THR A 89 3.02 -5.06 -7.12
CA THR A 89 3.25 -5.72 -5.83
C THR A 89 4.11 -4.84 -4.91
N ASN A 90 4.26 -5.26 -3.66
CA ASN A 90 5.15 -4.63 -2.68
C ASN A 90 5.97 -5.73 -1.97
N LYS A 91 6.73 -5.38 -0.93
CA LYS A 91 7.60 -6.32 -0.21
C LYS A 91 6.88 -7.59 0.27
N PHE A 92 5.61 -7.49 0.68
CA PHE A 92 4.89 -8.57 1.35
C PHE A 92 4.63 -9.78 0.45
N VAL A 93 4.77 -9.64 -0.87
CA VAL A 93 4.72 -10.80 -1.79
C VAL A 93 5.89 -11.75 -1.56
N MET A 94 7.04 -11.24 -1.10
CA MET A 94 8.25 -12.04 -0.85
C MET A 94 8.58 -12.17 0.64
N ASP A 95 7.98 -11.32 1.48
CA ASP A 95 8.28 -11.17 2.91
C ASP A 95 6.98 -11.10 3.74
N LEU A 96 6.15 -12.16 3.63
CA LEU A 96 4.82 -12.17 4.24
C LEU A 96 4.92 -12.39 5.76
N ASP A 97 5.44 -13.54 6.17
CA ASP A 97 5.61 -13.92 7.57
C ASP A 97 6.87 -14.78 7.74
N ARG A 98 7.21 -15.15 8.97
CA ARG A 98 8.45 -15.91 9.28
C ARG A 98 8.50 -17.30 8.62
N ARG A 99 7.38 -17.86 8.16
CA ARG A 99 7.29 -19.14 7.47
C ARG A 99 7.28 -18.98 5.94
N HIS A 100 6.74 -17.86 5.45
CA HIS A 100 6.52 -17.55 4.04
C HIS A 100 7.29 -16.29 3.63
N SER A 101 8.57 -16.22 4.00
CA SER A 101 9.45 -15.11 3.65
C SER A 101 10.79 -15.61 3.13
N LEU A 102 11.12 -15.20 1.90
CA LEU A 102 12.43 -15.46 1.31
C LEU A 102 13.54 -14.67 2.02
N PRO A 103 13.40 -13.35 2.30
CA PRO A 103 14.39 -12.62 3.08
C PRO A 103 14.65 -13.23 4.45
N TYR A 104 13.59 -13.60 5.18
CA TYR A 104 13.73 -14.24 6.49
C TYR A 104 14.43 -15.60 6.41
N TYR A 105 14.10 -16.41 5.39
CA TYR A 105 14.78 -17.67 5.13
C TYR A 105 16.28 -17.52 4.84
N LEU A 106 16.66 -16.48 4.10
CA LEU A 106 18.05 -16.16 3.75
C LEU A 106 18.82 -15.59 4.96
N LYS A 107 18.18 -14.73 5.77
CA LYS A 107 18.71 -14.23 7.04
C LYS A 107 19.13 -15.37 7.97
N LEU A 108 18.31 -16.41 8.09
CA LEU A 108 18.62 -17.60 8.89
C LEU A 108 19.85 -18.38 8.39
N ARG A 109 20.33 -18.11 7.17
CA ARG A 109 21.52 -18.73 6.55
C ARG A 109 22.73 -17.81 6.50
N GLY A 110 22.65 -16.66 7.16
CA GLY A 110 23.78 -15.74 7.28
C GLY A 110 23.90 -14.71 6.16
N TYR A 111 22.90 -14.62 5.27
CA TYR A 111 22.82 -13.52 4.30
C TYR A 111 22.29 -12.25 4.97
N ASP A 112 22.88 -11.12 4.62
CA ASP A 112 22.30 -9.80 4.80
C ASP A 112 21.35 -9.52 3.63
N VAL A 113 20.09 -9.21 3.93
CA VAL A 113 19.02 -9.07 2.92
C VAL A 113 18.31 -7.74 3.08
#